data_AF-A0A7T3PCV6-F1
#
_entry.id   AF-A0A7T3PCV6-F1
#
_cell.length_a   1.000
_cell.length_b   1.000
_cell.length_c   1.000
_cell.angle_alpha   90.00
_cell.angle_beta   90.00
_cell.angle_gamma   90.00
#
_symmetry.space_group_name_H-M   'P 1'
#
loop_
_entity.id
_entity.type
_entity.pdbx_description
1 polymer ?
#
loop_
_entity_poly.entity_id
_entity_poly.type
_entity_poly.pdbx_seq_one_letter_code
_entity_poly.pdbx_strand_id
1 'polypeptide(L)'
;NNICSPNMKILGNKLTLNGKSLTNKVNTVDKKYSEVFLPWLAGFFEGDGIILCYVDKAKGYKFKFRTRVIIKLSQKSNKVLEEIKKDLQLGNIILNKRNDNKFNSFELVIANQEDVLLFINLITPYVRFKKIQLEIAIKILTNRKTISSEKDVLQLAKLADSLSILNTRTNNDGKKYTTLIKEYFNL
;
A
#
# COMPACT_ATOMS: atom_id res chain seq x y z
N ASN A 1 20.68 25.40 4.97
CA ASN A 1 21.00 24.63 6.20
C ASN A 1 19.75 24.49 7.06
N ASN A 2 19.33 23.24 7.27
CA ASN A 2 18.30 22.75 8.19
C ASN A 2 16.85 23.22 7.99
N ILE A 3 16.18 22.66 6.97
CA ILE A 3 14.71 22.48 6.98
C ILE A 3 14.46 21.01 7.36
N CYS A 4 14.46 20.74 8.67
CA CYS A 4 13.87 19.54 9.23
C CYS A 4 12.65 20.05 10.00
N SER A 5 11.44 19.76 9.50
CA SER A 5 10.21 20.23 10.12
C SER A 5 10.15 19.78 11.59
N PRO A 6 10.16 20.72 12.55
CA PRO A 6 10.01 20.41 13.96
C PRO A 6 8.53 20.15 14.26
N ASN A 7 8.26 19.30 15.25
CA ASN A 7 6.94 19.02 15.86
C ASN A 7 6.30 17.67 15.48
N MET A 8 7.05 16.58 15.61
CA MET A 8 6.46 15.28 15.95
C MET A 8 6.91 14.91 17.38
N LYS A 9 6.03 15.15 18.36
CA LYS A 9 6.25 14.73 19.75
C LYS A 9 5.50 13.42 19.99
N ILE A 10 6.22 12.38 20.39
CA ILE A 10 5.62 11.14 20.89
C ILE A 10 5.37 11.36 22.39
N LEU A 11 4.11 11.56 22.76
CA LEU A 11 3.67 11.62 24.17
C LEU A 11 2.57 10.57 24.35
N GLY A 12 2.96 9.33 24.67
CA GLY A 12 2.02 8.22 24.86
C GLY A 12 1.24 7.82 23.59
N ASN A 13 0.19 7.01 23.77
CA ASN A 13 -0.57 6.26 22.74
C ASN A 13 -1.44 7.12 21.80
N LYS A 14 -1.01 8.32 21.41
CA LYS A 14 -1.77 9.17 20.50
C LYS A 14 -0.86 9.92 19.52
N LEU A 15 -0.84 9.48 18.26
CA LEU A 15 -0.34 10.30 17.16
C LEU A 15 -1.33 11.45 16.96
N THR A 16 -0.90 12.66 17.28
CA THR A 16 -1.69 13.88 17.04
C THR A 16 -0.96 14.74 16.02
N LEU A 17 -1.66 15.11 14.94
CA LEU A 17 -1.25 16.18 14.03
C LEU A 17 -2.16 17.38 14.33
N ASN A 18 -1.56 18.51 14.70
CA ASN A 18 -2.24 19.81 14.88
C ASN A 18 -3.46 19.81 15.82
N GLY A 19 -3.37 19.16 16.99
CA GLY A 19 -4.32 19.38 18.09
C GLY A 19 -5.78 18.97 17.85
N LYS A 20 -6.11 18.33 16.73
CA LYS A 20 -7.45 17.78 16.47
C LYS A 20 -7.43 16.26 16.63
N SER A 21 -8.19 15.78 17.61
CA SER A 21 -8.43 14.35 17.82
C SER A 21 -9.27 13.81 16.64
N LEU A 22 -8.63 13.11 15.71
CA LEU A 22 -9.34 12.33 14.69
C LEU A 22 -9.97 11.11 15.37
N THR A 23 -11.24 11.23 15.74
CA THR A 23 -12.08 10.11 16.19
C THR A 23 -12.47 9.25 14.99
N ASN A 24 -11.52 8.52 14.44
CA ASN A 24 -11.83 7.32 13.67
C ASN A 24 -11.19 6.17 14.44
N LYS A 25 -12.01 5.20 14.87
CA LYS A 25 -11.58 3.92 15.44
C LYS A 25 -10.66 3.21 14.45
N VAL A 26 -9.39 3.59 14.44
CA VAL A 26 -8.29 2.74 14.02
C VAL A 26 -7.94 2.00 15.30
N ASN A 27 -8.04 0.67 15.28
CA ASN A 27 -7.51 -0.15 16.37
C ASN A 27 -6.01 0.17 16.47
N THR A 28 -5.65 1.10 17.35
CA THR A 28 -4.27 1.47 17.61
C THR A 28 -3.67 0.30 18.37
N VAL A 29 -3.00 -0.58 17.65
CA VAL A 29 -2.12 -1.56 18.27
C VAL A 29 -1.05 -0.73 18.98
N ASP A 30 -1.03 -0.77 20.32
CA ASP A 30 -0.03 -0.12 21.18
C ASP A 30 1.34 -0.81 21.05
N LYS A 31 1.81 -0.97 19.81
CA LYS A 31 3.08 -1.61 19.48
C LYS A 31 4.14 -0.54 19.35
N LYS A 32 5.07 -0.54 20.30
CA LYS A 32 6.27 0.30 20.25
C LYS A 32 7.31 -0.37 19.35
N TYR A 33 7.60 0.26 18.22
CA TYR A 33 8.73 -0.12 17.37
C TYR A 33 10.02 0.49 17.91
N SER A 34 11.16 -0.15 17.67
CA SER A 34 12.44 0.47 17.97
C SER A 34 12.64 1.72 17.10
N GLU A 35 13.41 2.68 17.59
CA GLU A 35 13.65 3.96 16.89
C GLU A 35 14.29 3.78 15.49
N VAL A 36 14.96 2.64 15.29
CA VAL A 36 15.66 2.31 14.03
C VAL A 36 14.84 1.43 13.08
N PHE A 37 13.84 0.69 13.59
CA PHE A 37 13.13 -0.29 12.79
C PHE A 37 12.30 0.34 11.67
N LEU A 38 11.48 1.36 11.97
CA LEU A 38 10.63 1.99 10.95
C LEU A 38 11.43 2.75 9.87
N PRO A 39 12.49 3.53 10.20
CA PRO A 39 13.39 4.07 9.19
C PRO A 39 14.05 3.00 8.32
N TRP A 40 14.55 1.92 8.93
CA TRP A 40 15.16 0.81 8.20
C TRP A 40 14.16 0.11 7.28
N LEU A 41 12.96 -0.18 7.78
CA LEU A 41 11.88 -0.81 7.02
C LEU A 41 11.43 0.07 5.85
N ALA A 42 11.36 1.38 6.04
CA ALA A 42 11.06 2.32 4.95
C ALA A 42 12.14 2.23 3.86
N GLY A 43 13.42 2.27 4.22
CA GLY A 43 14.52 2.08 3.26
C GLY A 43 14.46 0.73 2.54
N PHE A 44 14.14 -0.34 3.27
CA PHE A 44 13.94 -1.68 2.69
C PHE A 44 12.76 -1.70 1.70
N PHE A 45 11.62 -1.08 2.04
CA PHE A 45 10.48 -0.92 1.16
C PHE A 45 10.80 -0.08 -0.09
N GLU A 46 11.66 0.93 0.03
CA GLU A 46 12.07 1.74 -1.13
C GLU A 46 12.94 0.96 -2.12
N GLY A 47 13.82 0.08 -1.62
CA GLY A 47 14.66 -0.79 -2.44
C GLY A 47 13.89 -1.96 -3.06
N ASP A 48 13.34 -2.84 -2.20
CA ASP A 48 12.80 -4.15 -2.59
C ASP A 48 11.27 -4.24 -2.49
N GLY A 49 10.62 -3.16 -2.07
CA GLY A 49 9.18 -3.08 -1.89
C GLY A 49 8.42 -2.51 -3.09
N ILE A 50 7.17 -2.93 -3.21
CA ILE A 50 6.24 -2.41 -4.21
C ILE A 50 4.84 -2.26 -3.61
N ILE A 51 4.12 -1.23 -4.07
CA ILE A 51 2.71 -1.02 -3.77
C ILE A 51 1.93 -1.04 -5.09
N LEU A 52 0.92 -1.91 -5.14
CA LEU A 52 0.15 -2.24 -6.33
C LEU A 52 -1.34 -2.01 -6.06
N CYS A 53 -2.09 -1.72 -7.11
CA CYS A 53 -3.55 -1.73 -7.05
C CYS A 53 -4.12 -2.65 -8.13
N TYR A 54 -5.10 -3.45 -7.73
CA TYR A 54 -5.89 -4.31 -8.62
C TYR A 54 -7.34 -3.82 -8.65
N VAL A 55 -7.88 -3.71 -9.86
CA VAL A 55 -9.32 -3.50 -10.11
C VAL A 55 -9.83 -4.75 -10.82
N ASP A 56 -10.60 -5.56 -10.10
CA ASP A 56 -11.08 -6.86 -10.58
C ASP A 56 -12.61 -6.87 -10.68
N LYS A 57 -13.16 -7.60 -11.66
CA LYS A 57 -14.60 -7.90 -11.71
C LYS A 57 -14.99 -8.79 -10.52
N ALA A 58 -16.03 -8.43 -9.79
CA ALA A 58 -16.52 -9.13 -8.61
C ALA A 58 -18.06 -9.08 -8.53
N LYS A 59 -18.70 -10.26 -8.65
CA LYS A 59 -20.17 -10.38 -8.81
C LYS A 59 -20.99 -9.82 -7.64
N GLY A 60 -20.42 -9.76 -6.43
CA GLY A 60 -21.07 -9.27 -5.21
C GLY A 60 -20.95 -7.76 -4.93
N TYR A 61 -20.27 -6.99 -5.78
CA TYR A 61 -20.14 -5.54 -5.61
C TYR A 61 -21.22 -4.81 -6.41
N LYS A 62 -21.77 -3.71 -5.87
CA LYS A 62 -22.83 -2.90 -6.51
C LYS A 62 -22.52 -2.59 -7.98
N PHE A 63 -21.29 -2.13 -8.24
CA PHE A 63 -20.80 -1.78 -9.57
C PHE A 63 -19.99 -2.90 -10.24
N LYS A 64 -20.06 -4.13 -9.73
CA LYS A 64 -19.36 -5.32 -10.26
C LYS A 64 -17.83 -5.23 -10.30
N PHE A 65 -17.23 -4.22 -9.68
CA PHE A 65 -15.78 -4.08 -9.54
C PHE A 65 -15.35 -3.97 -8.08
N ARG A 66 -14.19 -4.55 -7.78
CA ARG A 66 -13.51 -4.45 -6.50
C ARG A 66 -12.11 -3.90 -6.70
N THR A 67 -11.79 -2.83 -5.96
CA THR A 67 -10.46 -2.24 -5.90
C THR A 67 -9.71 -2.70 -4.65
N ARG A 68 -8.48 -3.21 -4.83
CA ARG A 68 -7.60 -3.70 -3.75
C ARG A 68 -6.20 -3.14 -3.90
N VAL A 69 -5.69 -2.52 -2.84
CA VAL A 69 -4.27 -2.16 -2.73
C VAL A 69 -3.52 -3.31 -2.07
N ILE A 70 -2.32 -3.63 -2.56
CA ILE A 70 -1.46 -4.69 -2.04
C ILE A 70 -0.04 -4.14 -1.92
N ILE A 71 0.61 -4.42 -0.80
CA ILE A 71 2.04 -4.18 -0.60
C ILE A 71 2.76 -5.52 -0.65
N LYS A 72 3.91 -5.52 -1.34
CA LYS A 72 4.80 -6.68 -1.39
C LYS A 72 6.21 -6.25 -1.07
N LEU A 73 6.91 -7.08 -0.28
CA LEU A 73 8.35 -7.02 -0.09
C LEU A 73 8.95 -8.32 -0.62
N SER A 74 9.85 -8.26 -1.58
CA SER A 74 10.40 -9.44 -2.27
C SER A 74 11.85 -9.70 -1.87
N GLN A 75 12.21 -10.96 -1.60
CA GLN A 75 13.59 -11.33 -1.29
C GLN A 75 13.91 -12.78 -1.70
N LYS A 76 15.17 -13.09 -2.02
CA LYS A 76 15.60 -14.46 -2.36
C LYS A 76 15.53 -15.42 -1.16
N SER A 77 15.77 -14.91 0.05
CA SER A 77 15.62 -15.63 1.31
C SER A 77 14.45 -15.06 2.12
N ASN A 78 13.71 -15.90 2.82
CA ASN A 78 12.59 -15.51 3.68
C ASN A 78 13.00 -14.93 5.04
N LYS A 79 14.26 -15.10 5.51
CA LYS A 79 14.66 -14.75 6.89
C LYS A 79 14.29 -13.31 7.29
N VAL A 80 14.69 -12.33 6.48
CA VAL A 80 14.37 -10.91 6.72
C VAL A 80 12.86 -10.64 6.65
N LEU A 81 12.13 -11.35 5.79
CA LEU A 81 10.68 -11.23 5.66
C LEU A 81 9.97 -11.80 6.88
N GLU A 82 10.50 -12.87 7.49
CA GLU A 82 10.00 -13.46 8.74
C GLU A 82 10.22 -12.53 9.93
N GLU A 83 11.39 -11.88 10.01
CA GLU A 83 11.66 -10.85 11.01
C GLU A 83 10.70 -9.67 10.86
N ILE A 84 10.55 -9.12 9.64
CA ILE A 84 9.59 -8.05 9.37
C ILE A 84 8.16 -8.50 9.73
N LYS A 85 7.75 -9.71 9.37
CA LYS A 85 6.42 -10.24 9.71
C LYS A 85 6.24 -10.41 11.21
N LYS A 86 7.25 -10.86 11.95
CA LYS A 86 7.22 -10.98 13.41
C LYS A 86 7.07 -9.60 14.07
N ASP A 87 7.81 -8.61 13.59
CA ASP A 87 7.83 -7.26 14.13
C ASP A 87 6.60 -6.46 13.74
N LEU A 88 6.02 -6.64 12.56
CA LEU A 88 4.79 -5.95 12.14
C LEU A 88 3.52 -6.71 12.50
N GLN A 89 3.56 -8.04 12.51
CA GLN A 89 2.39 -8.93 12.56
C GLN A 89 1.40 -8.70 11.40
N LEU A 90 1.89 -8.26 10.24
CA LEU A 90 1.09 -7.99 9.05
C LEU A 90 1.43 -8.96 7.93
N GLY A 91 0.40 -9.34 7.16
CA GLY A 91 0.58 -10.07 5.90
C GLY A 91 1.05 -11.51 6.02
N ASN A 92 1.31 -12.12 4.86
CA ASN A 92 1.75 -13.51 4.74
C ASN A 92 2.94 -13.64 3.80
N ILE A 93 3.86 -14.54 4.15
CA ILE A 93 5.00 -14.88 3.31
C ILE A 93 4.56 -15.98 2.35
N ILE A 94 4.77 -15.75 1.06
CA ILE A 94 4.48 -16.72 0.00
C ILE A 94 5.74 -17.00 -0.81
N LEU A 95 5.85 -18.21 -1.34
CA LEU A 95 6.88 -18.57 -2.31
C LEU A 95 6.40 -18.18 -3.71
N ASN A 96 7.11 -17.27 -4.36
CA ASN A 96 6.93 -16.93 -5.76
C ASN A 96 7.83 -17.85 -6.61
N LYS A 97 7.23 -18.94 -7.10
CA LYS A 97 7.91 -19.90 -7.97
C LYS A 97 7.98 -19.37 -9.39
N ARG A 98 9.15 -19.45 -10.02
CA ARG A 98 9.32 -19.13 -11.43
C ARG A 98 9.44 -20.42 -12.24
N ASN A 99 8.74 -20.48 -13.37
CA ASN A 99 8.72 -21.65 -14.25
C ASN A 99 9.93 -21.71 -15.20
N ASP A 100 10.79 -20.69 -15.22
CA ASP A 100 11.83 -20.46 -16.25
C ASP A 100 13.27 -20.79 -15.78
N ASN A 101 13.48 -21.79 -14.93
CA ASN A 101 14.79 -22.17 -14.35
C ASN A 101 15.53 -21.04 -13.61
N LYS A 102 14.84 -19.93 -13.29
CA LYS A 102 15.36 -18.83 -12.48
C LYS A 102 15.15 -19.11 -10.99
N PHE A 103 15.91 -18.40 -10.16
CA PHE A 103 15.76 -18.47 -8.71
C PHE A 103 14.34 -18.09 -8.28
N ASN A 104 13.75 -18.92 -7.43
CA ASN A 104 12.53 -18.58 -6.70
C ASN A 104 12.80 -17.41 -5.75
N SER A 105 11.76 -16.64 -5.46
CA SER A 105 11.81 -15.60 -4.43
C SER A 105 10.67 -15.78 -3.44
N PHE A 106 10.83 -15.22 -2.25
CA PHE A 106 9.77 -15.09 -1.26
C PHE A 106 9.20 -13.68 -1.31
N GLU A 107 7.91 -13.56 -0.99
CA GLU A 107 7.23 -12.28 -0.91
C GLU A 107 6.48 -12.19 0.41
N LEU A 108 6.73 -11.16 1.22
CA LEU A 108 5.79 -10.76 2.26
C LEU A 108 4.68 -9.94 1.61
N VAL A 109 3.46 -10.47 1.62
CA VAL A 109 2.30 -9.86 0.97
C VAL A 109 1.32 -9.35 2.03
N ILE A 110 1.11 -8.04 2.05
CA ILE A 110 0.12 -7.37 2.89
C ILE A 110 -1.04 -6.96 1.99
N ALA A 111 -2.17 -7.68 2.12
CA ALA A 111 -3.34 -7.54 1.23
C ALA A 111 -4.65 -7.18 1.97
N ASN A 112 -4.68 -7.33 3.30
CA ASN A 112 -5.78 -6.76 4.09
C ASN A 112 -5.69 -5.23 3.99
N GLN A 113 -6.80 -4.56 3.63
CA GLN A 113 -6.80 -3.14 3.31
C GLN A 113 -6.53 -2.24 4.53
N GLU A 114 -6.86 -2.72 5.73
CA GLU A 114 -6.57 -2.03 6.99
C GLU A 114 -5.09 -2.17 7.35
N ASP A 115 -4.53 -3.38 7.20
CA ASP A 115 -3.09 -3.63 7.38
C ASP A 115 -2.23 -2.84 6.38
N VAL A 116 -2.68 -2.72 5.13
CA VAL A 116 -2.01 -1.89 4.13
C VAL A 116 -2.00 -0.42 4.59
N LEU A 117 -3.15 0.12 5.02
CA LEU A 117 -3.21 1.50 5.50
C LEU A 117 -2.31 1.71 6.73
N LEU A 118 -2.30 0.75 7.66
CA LEU A 118 -1.43 0.77 8.82
C LEU A 118 0.05 0.78 8.41
N PHE A 119 0.47 -0.12 7.52
CA PHE A 119 1.83 -0.17 7.00
C PHE A 119 2.23 1.17 6.37
N ILE A 120 1.39 1.72 5.49
CA ILE A 120 1.66 3.01 4.85
C ILE A 120 1.87 4.10 5.91
N ASN A 121 0.98 4.22 6.89
CA ASN A 121 1.07 5.24 7.93
C ASN A 121 2.34 5.10 8.79
N LEU A 122 2.79 3.86 9.05
CA LEU A 122 4.01 3.59 9.81
C LEU A 122 5.29 4.03 9.08
N ILE A 123 5.37 3.79 7.76
CA ILE A 123 6.61 4.05 7.00
C ILE A 123 6.65 5.43 6.34
N THR A 124 5.49 6.05 6.05
CA THR A 124 5.40 7.34 5.31
C THR A 124 6.32 8.43 5.87
N PRO A 125 6.51 8.60 7.19
CA PRO A 125 7.42 9.61 7.72
C PRO A 125 8.89 9.46 7.29
N TYR A 126 9.29 8.25 6.89
CA TYR A 126 10.69 7.89 6.63
C TYR A 126 11.00 7.65 5.13
N VAL A 127 9.96 7.46 4.30
CA VAL A 127 10.07 7.22 2.86
C VAL A 127 10.55 8.49 2.13
N ARG A 128 11.38 8.35 1.09
CA ARG A 128 11.93 9.47 0.30
C ARG A 128 11.40 9.53 -1.13
N PHE A 129 11.50 8.44 -1.87
CA PHE A 129 11.23 8.27 -3.29
C PHE A 129 9.82 7.75 -3.60
N LYS A 130 9.25 6.87 -2.77
CA LYS A 130 7.93 6.25 -3.05
C LYS A 130 6.72 7.03 -2.48
N LYS A 131 6.89 8.30 -2.10
CA LYS A 131 5.84 9.10 -1.43
C LYS A 131 4.56 9.23 -2.26
N ILE A 132 4.69 9.52 -3.56
CA ILE A 132 3.55 9.72 -4.45
C ILE A 132 2.73 8.42 -4.59
N GLN A 133 3.40 7.27 -4.69
CA GLN A 133 2.74 5.97 -4.73
C GLN A 133 1.93 5.71 -3.45
N LEU A 134 2.48 6.04 -2.28
CA LEU A 134 1.78 5.92 -0.99
C LEU A 134 0.57 6.86 -0.89
N GLU A 135 0.70 8.11 -1.34
CA GLU A 135 -0.41 9.07 -1.37
C GLU A 135 -1.56 8.61 -2.28
N ILE A 136 -1.23 8.10 -3.48
CA ILE A 136 -2.23 7.55 -4.39
C ILE A 136 -2.91 6.33 -3.75
N ALA A 137 -2.15 5.45 -3.10
CA ALA A 137 -2.71 4.30 -2.40
C ALA A 137 -3.66 4.71 -1.25
N ILE A 138 -3.31 5.73 -0.45
CA ILE A 138 -4.19 6.28 0.59
C ILE A 138 -5.49 6.82 -0.02
N LYS A 139 -5.41 7.56 -1.14
CA LYS A 139 -6.59 8.04 -1.88
C LYS A 139 -7.47 6.89 -2.33
N ILE A 140 -6.89 5.82 -2.88
CA ILE A 140 -7.64 4.62 -3.29
C ILE A 140 -8.32 3.95 -2.08
N LEU A 141 -7.58 3.72 -0.99
CA LEU A 141 -8.07 3.07 0.24
C LEU A 141 -9.19 3.85 0.92
N THR A 142 -9.17 5.18 0.81
CA THR A 142 -10.20 6.06 1.36
C THR A 142 -11.42 6.09 0.45
N ASN A 143 -11.25 6.41 -0.84
CA ASN A 143 -12.34 6.62 -1.78
C ASN A 143 -13.12 5.32 -2.08
N ARG A 144 -12.48 4.15 -1.97
CA ARG A 144 -13.16 2.86 -2.17
C ARG A 144 -14.28 2.59 -1.16
N LYS A 145 -14.29 3.28 -0.01
CA LYS A 145 -15.33 3.11 1.03
C LYS A 145 -16.61 3.87 0.72
N THR A 146 -16.55 4.87 -0.16
CA THR A 146 -17.65 5.80 -0.43
C THR A 146 -18.13 5.76 -1.88
N ILE A 147 -17.89 4.64 -2.58
CA ILE A 147 -18.29 4.48 -3.99
C ILE A 147 -19.81 4.52 -4.09
N SER A 148 -20.32 5.49 -4.85
CA SER A 148 -21.75 5.73 -5.00
C SER A 148 -22.22 5.72 -6.46
N SER A 149 -21.28 5.87 -7.40
CA SER A 149 -21.54 6.00 -8.84
C SER A 149 -20.49 5.28 -9.70
N GLU A 150 -20.80 5.08 -10.98
CA GLU A 150 -19.87 4.54 -12.00
C GLU A 150 -18.67 5.48 -12.21
N LYS A 151 -18.88 6.79 -12.09
CA LYS A 151 -17.83 7.80 -12.14
C LYS A 151 -16.80 7.62 -11.01
N ASP A 152 -17.26 7.22 -9.82
CA ASP A 152 -16.35 6.93 -8.70
C ASP A 152 -15.48 5.70 -8.99
N VAL A 153 -16.06 4.67 -9.60
CA VAL A 153 -15.33 3.47 -10.02
C VAL A 153 -14.28 3.82 -11.08
N LEU A 154 -14.66 4.64 -12.06
CA LEU A 154 -13.75 5.15 -13.09
C LEU A 154 -12.61 5.98 -12.47
N GLN A 155 -12.90 6.79 -11.46
CA GLN A 155 -11.88 7.58 -10.78
C GLN A 155 -10.90 6.69 -10.00
N LEU A 156 -11.38 5.64 -9.34
CA LEU A 156 -10.51 4.64 -8.70
C LEU A 156 -9.64 3.90 -9.71
N ALA A 157 -10.18 3.56 -10.88
CA ALA A 157 -9.41 2.92 -11.94
C ALA A 157 -8.29 3.83 -12.47
N LYS A 158 -8.56 5.13 -12.65
CA LYS A 158 -7.52 6.12 -13.04
C LYS A 158 -6.40 6.22 -12.01
N LEU A 159 -6.74 6.21 -10.72
CA LEU A 159 -5.75 6.19 -9.64
C LEU A 159 -4.93 4.89 -9.66
N ALA A 160 -5.57 3.74 -9.91
CA ALA A 160 -4.87 2.46 -10.03
C ALA A 160 -3.91 2.42 -11.23
N ASP A 161 -4.33 2.95 -12.37
CA ASP A 161 -3.48 3.08 -13.57
C ASP A 161 -2.29 4.01 -13.29
N SER A 162 -2.54 5.15 -12.64
CA SER A 162 -1.49 6.11 -12.24
C SER A 162 -0.47 5.47 -11.29
N LEU A 163 -0.94 4.70 -10.29
CA LEU A 163 -0.07 3.93 -9.41
C LEU A 163 0.76 2.89 -10.18
N SER A 164 0.16 2.22 -11.16
CA SER A 164 0.86 1.25 -12.01
C SER A 164 1.96 1.91 -12.84
N ILE A 165 1.70 3.09 -13.43
CA ILE A 165 2.68 3.83 -14.24
C ILE A 165 3.90 4.23 -13.41
N LEU A 166 3.70 4.61 -12.15
CA LEU A 166 4.79 4.97 -11.23
C LEU A 166 5.64 3.79 -10.77
N ASN A 167 5.23 2.55 -11.06
CA ASN A 167 6.03 1.36 -10.79
C ASN A 167 6.86 1.02 -12.03
N THR A 168 8.19 1.13 -11.92
CA THR A 168 9.22 1.06 -12.99
C THR A 168 9.25 -0.22 -13.83
N ARG A 169 8.36 -1.19 -13.59
CA ARG A 169 8.42 -2.53 -14.20
C ARG A 169 7.32 -2.83 -15.22
N THR A 170 6.44 -1.89 -15.53
CA THR A 170 5.50 -2.05 -16.65
C THR A 170 6.13 -1.48 -17.92
N ASN A 171 6.48 -2.32 -18.88
CA ASN A 171 6.88 -1.93 -20.24
C ASN A 171 5.71 -1.28 -21.02
N ASN A 172 4.99 -0.32 -20.43
CA ASN A 172 3.69 0.18 -20.90
C ASN A 172 2.59 -0.89 -21.10
N ASP A 173 2.86 -2.17 -20.82
CA ASP A 173 1.90 -3.29 -20.79
C ASP A 173 1.06 -3.34 -19.50
N GLY A 174 1.05 -2.23 -18.73
CA GLY A 174 0.25 -2.14 -17.51
C GLY A 174 -1.22 -2.45 -17.77
N LYS A 175 -1.88 -3.13 -16.83
CA LYS A 175 -3.32 -3.38 -16.90
C LYS A 175 -4.04 -2.03 -17.02
N LYS A 176 -4.79 -1.83 -18.11
CA LYS A 176 -5.54 -0.59 -18.39
C LYS A 176 -6.90 -0.65 -17.71
N TYR A 177 -6.95 -0.43 -16.39
CA TYR A 177 -8.20 -0.53 -15.66
C TYR A 177 -9.21 0.54 -16.10
N THR A 178 -8.75 1.75 -16.44
CA THR A 178 -9.65 2.79 -16.97
C THR A 178 -10.38 2.33 -18.24
N THR A 179 -9.67 1.68 -19.17
CA THR A 179 -10.27 1.14 -20.40
C THR A 179 -11.30 0.07 -20.07
N LEU A 180 -10.95 -0.89 -19.20
CA LEU A 180 -11.87 -1.94 -18.74
C LEU A 180 -13.17 -1.39 -18.15
N ILE A 181 -13.09 -0.33 -17.35
CA ILE A 181 -14.26 0.31 -16.74
C ILE A 181 -15.11 1.02 -17.78
N LYS A 182 -14.49 1.76 -18.70
CA LYS A 182 -15.20 2.48 -19.76
C LYS A 182 -15.98 1.53 -20.66
N GLU A 183 -15.35 0.44 -21.10
CA GLU A 183 -16.00 -0.60 -21.92
C GLU A 183 -17.18 -1.25 -21.19
N TYR A 184 -17.07 -1.45 -19.87
CA TYR A 184 -18.13 -2.08 -19.10
C TYR A 184 -19.39 -1.20 -18.94
N PHE A 185 -19.20 0.10 -18.73
CA PHE A 185 -20.29 1.06 -18.53
C PHE A 185 -20.71 1.80 -19.80
N ASN A 186 -20.05 1.54 -20.94
CA ASN A 186 -20.24 2.26 -22.21
C ASN A 186 -20.00 3.79 -22.06
N LEU A 187 -18.87 4.17 -21.45
CA LEU A 187 -18.46 5.56 -21.16
C LEU A 187 -17.37 6.09 -22.11
#